data_AF-A0A1L6I8H0-F1
#
_entry.id   AF-A0A1L6I8H0-F1
#
_cell.length_a   1.000
_cell.length_b   1.000
_cell.length_c   1.000
_cell.angle_alpha   90.00
_cell.angle_beta   90.00
_cell.angle_gamma   90.00
#
_symmetry.space_group_name_H-M   'P 1'
#
loop_
_entity.id
_entity.type
_entity.pdbx_description
1 polymer ?
#
loop_
_entity_poly.entity_id
_entity_poly.type
_entity_poly.pdbx_seq_one_letter_code
_entity_poly.pdbx_strand_id
1 'polypeptide(L)' 'MSADLNRPAAAALRLAVDRFVGQEATPQVCVRIKKAFIQIMREQFGVDWSRHAWQIQVSFVDGKKPNLHIPPRLLMRT' A
#
# COMPACT_ATOMS: atom_id res chain seq x y z
N MET A 1 -16.19 17.25 -1.77
CA MET A 1 -16.03 16.28 -0.67
C MET A 1 -14.81 15.43 -0.99
N SER A 2 -13.67 15.62 -0.33
CA SER A 2 -12.53 14.71 -0.53
C SER A 2 -12.91 13.34 -0.01
N ALA A 3 -12.88 12.32 -0.87
CA ALA A 3 -13.04 10.95 -0.42
C ALA A 3 -11.79 10.60 0.41
N ASP A 4 -12.01 10.28 1.69
CA ASP A 4 -10.96 9.79 2.58
C ASP A 4 -10.53 8.39 2.13
N LEU A 5 -9.32 8.29 1.56
CA LEU A 5 -8.76 7.03 1.08
C LEU A 5 -8.02 6.23 2.15
N ASN A 6 -8.02 6.66 3.43
CA ASN A 6 -7.35 5.93 4.50
C ASN A 6 -7.96 4.54 4.72
N ARG A 7 -9.30 4.43 4.71
CA ARG A 7 -9.99 3.13 4.85
C ARG A 7 -9.67 2.19 3.68
N PRO A 8 -9.84 2.61 2.40
CA PRO A 8 -9.38 1.84 1.25
C PRO A 8 -7.91 1.42 1.30
N ALA A 9 -7.01 2.35 1.65
CA ALA A 9 -5.58 2.08 1.72
C ALA A 9 -5.24 1.06 2.82
N ALA A 10 -5.85 1.17 4.00
CA ALA A 10 -5.66 0.20 5.08
C ALA A 10 -6.15 -1.21 4.68
N ALA A 11 -7.31 -1.29 4.01
CA ALA A 11 -7.85 -2.56 3.51
C ALA A 11 -6.97 -3.18 2.42
N ALA A 12 -6.53 -2.38 1.45
CA ALA A 12 -5.64 -2.82 0.38
C ALA A 12 -4.28 -3.27 0.92
N LEU A 13 -3.73 -2.58 1.92
CA LEU A 13 -2.50 -2.99 2.58
C LEU A 13 -2.65 -4.35 3.24
N ARG A 14 -3.73 -4.56 4.01
CA ARG A 14 -3.98 -5.85 4.67
C ARG A 14 -4.06 -7.00 3.68
N LEU A 15 -4.82 -6.83 2.60
CA LEU A 15 -4.93 -7.81 1.51
C LEU A 15 -3.58 -8.04 0.80
N ALA A 16 -2.79 -6.98 0.61
CA ALA A 16 -1.47 -7.10 0.00
C ALA A 16 -0.52 -7.89 0.90
N VAL A 17 -0.55 -7.67 2.22
CA VAL A 17 0.32 -8.30 3.21
C VAL A 17 -0.04 -9.76 3.47
N ASP A 18 -1.33 -10.09 3.50
CA ASP A 18 -1.82 -11.46 3.74
C ASP A 18 -1.19 -12.47 2.76
N ARG A 19 -0.86 -12.03 1.52
CA ARG A 19 -0.18 -12.85 0.50
C ARG A 19 1.29 -13.17 0.82
N PHE A 20 1.89 -12.49 1.79
CA PHE A 20 3.31 -12.60 2.17
C PHE A 20 3.51 -12.98 3.64
N VAL A 21 2.44 -13.37 4.34
CA VAL A 21 2.54 -13.86 5.72
C VAL A 21 3.50 -15.05 5.79
N GLY A 22 4.42 -15.01 6.76
CA GLY A 22 5.44 -16.04 6.95
C GLY A 22 6.71 -15.87 6.11
N GLN A 23 6.79 -14.88 5.22
CA GLN A 23 8.04 -14.53 4.53
C GLN A 23 8.89 -13.59 5.37
N GLU A 24 10.22 -13.69 5.23
CA GLU A 24 11.14 -12.76 5.87
C GLU A 24 10.98 -11.34 5.32
N ALA A 25 11.14 -10.35 6.21
CA ALA A 25 11.05 -8.93 5.89
C ALA A 25 12.25 -8.44 5.08
N THR A 26 12.30 -8.82 3.81
CA THR A 26 13.33 -8.41 2.86
C THR A 26 12.89 -7.21 2.02
N PRO A 27 13.83 -6.43 1.46
CA PRO A 27 13.51 -5.35 0.52
C PRO A 27 12.68 -5.82 -0.68
N GLN A 28 12.91 -7.05 -1.14
CA GLN A 28 12.17 -7.65 -2.25
C GLN A 28 10.70 -7.89 -1.88
N VAL A 29 10.43 -8.35 -0.66
CA VAL A 29 9.07 -8.52 -0.13
C VAL A 29 8.37 -7.17 -0.01
N CYS A 30 9.04 -6.10 0.46
CA CYS A 30 8.49 -4.74 0.45
C CYS A 30 8.05 -4.29 -0.96
N VAL A 31 8.88 -4.53 -1.97
CA VAL A 31 8.56 -4.17 -3.36
C VAL A 31 7.35 -4.94 -3.86
N ARG A 32 7.24 -6.23 -3.54
CA ARG A 32 6.09 -7.07 -3.93
C ARG A 32 4.81 -6.63 -3.22
N ILE A 33 4.86 -6.33 -1.93
CA ILE A 33 3.73 -5.77 -1.17
C ILE A 33 3.30 -4.44 -1.80
N LYS A 34 4.24 -3.54 -2.13
CA LYS A 34 3.90 -2.25 -2.77
C LYS A 34 3.16 -2.45 -4.10
N LYS A 35 3.65 -3.37 -4.95
CA LYS A 35 3.01 -3.66 -6.24
C LYS A 35 1.60 -4.21 -6.05
N ALA A 36 1.43 -5.18 -5.15
CA ALA A 36 0.12 -5.76 -4.85
C ALA A 36 -0.85 -4.71 -4.30
N PHE A 37 -0.37 -3.85 -3.40
CA PHE A 37 -1.15 -2.74 -2.84
C PHE A 37 -1.68 -1.79 -3.93
N ILE A 38 -0.81 -1.30 -4.81
CA ILE A 38 -1.20 -0.38 -5.90
C ILE A 38 -2.20 -1.05 -6.84
N GLN A 39 -2.00 -2.33 -7.14
CA GLN A 39 -2.93 -3.10 -7.96
C GLN A 39 -4.31 -3.20 -7.31
N ILE A 40 -4.39 -3.53 -6.01
CA ILE A 40 -5.65 -3.62 -5.27
C ILE A 40 -6.35 -2.26 -5.21
N MET A 41 -5.61 -1.16 -4.99
CA MET A 41 -6.17 0.20 -5.00
C MET A 41 -6.81 0.54 -6.35
N ARG A 42 -6.17 0.13 -7.46
CA ARG A 42 -6.71 0.32 -8.80
C ARG A 42 -7.94 -0.54 -9.05
N GLU A 43 -7.87 -1.83 -8.76
CA GLU A 43 -8.90 -2.81 -9.11
C GLU A 43 -10.16 -2.69 -8.24
N GLN A 44 -10.02 -2.50 -6.93
CA GLN A 44 -11.15 -2.49 -6.00
C GLN A 44 -11.71 -1.10 -5.72
N PHE A 45 -10.87 -0.06 -5.81
CA PHE A 45 -11.26 1.30 -5.41
C PHE A 45 -11.20 2.31 -6.57
N GLY A 46 -10.77 1.87 -7.77
CA GLY A 46 -10.65 2.74 -8.94
C GLY A 46 -9.63 3.88 -8.73
N VAL A 47 -8.62 3.66 -7.88
CA VAL A 47 -7.59 4.65 -7.56
C VAL A 47 -6.27 4.19 -8.19
N ASP A 48 -5.86 4.88 -9.26
CA ASP A 48 -4.59 4.59 -9.92
C ASP A 48 -3.46 5.49 -9.41
N TRP A 49 -2.59 4.91 -8.58
CA TRP A 49 -1.36 5.57 -8.10
C TRP A 49 -0.11 5.12 -8.85
N SER A 50 -0.23 4.47 -10.01
CA SER A 50 0.94 3.96 -10.75
C SER A 50 1.97 5.06 -11.06
N ARG A 51 1.51 6.27 -11.41
CA ARG A 51 2.38 7.44 -11.65
C ARG A 51 3.06 7.99 -10.39
N HIS A 52 2.49 7.70 -9.22
CA HIS A 52 2.97 8.15 -7.91
C HIS A 52 3.58 7.02 -7.10
N ALA A 53 3.77 5.84 -7.69
CA ALA A 53 4.25 4.64 -7.01
C ALA A 53 5.63 4.83 -6.34
N TRP A 54 6.45 5.75 -6.87
CA TRP A 54 7.74 6.12 -6.30
C TRP A 54 7.64 6.88 -4.97
N GLN A 55 6.50 7.53 -4.71
CA GLN A 55 6.22 8.26 -3.47
C GLN A 55 5.70 7.35 -2.35
N ILE A 56 5.24 6.15 -2.70
CA ILE A 56 4.70 5.16 -1.77
C ILE A 56 5.85 4.26 -1.31
N GLN A 57 6.02 4.14 0.00
CA GLN A 57 7.06 3.32 0.61
C GLN A 57 6.45 2.25 1.50
N VAL A 58 7.07 1.06 1.53
CA VAL A 58 6.73 -0.04 2.43
C VAL A 58 7.95 -0.35 3.27
N SER A 59 7.78 -0.30 4.58
CA SER A 59 8.80 -0.60 5.58
C SER A 59 8.28 -1.65 6.55
N PHE A 60 9.14 -2.26 7.36
CA PHE A 60 8.71 -3.12 8.46
C PHE A 60 9.07 -2.43 9.77
N VAL A 61 8.11 -2.23 10.67
CA VAL A 61 8.36 -1.53 11.95
C VAL A 61 9.19 -2.38 12.90
N ASP A 62 8.96 -3.70 12.92
CA ASP A 62 9.64 -4.65 13.82
C ASP A 62 10.18 -5.88 13.06
N GLY A 63 10.43 -5.76 11.76
CA GLY A 63 10.74 -6.90 10.88
C GLY A 63 9.58 -7.90 10.70
N LYS A 64 8.41 -7.63 11.30
CA LYS A 64 7.22 -8.51 11.27
C LYS A 64 5.98 -7.86 10.69
N LYS A 65 5.83 -6.54 10.87
CA LYS A 65 4.64 -5.79 10.48
C LYS A 65 4.97 -4.80 9.36
N PRO A 66 4.46 -5.02 8.14
CA PRO A 66 4.59 -4.05 7.06
C PRO A 66 3.81 -2.78 7.40
N ASN A 67 4.47 -1.65 7.29
CA ASN A 67 3.88 -0.33 7.36
C ASN A 67 4.00 0.34 6.00
N LEU A 68 2.99 1.14 5.64
CA LEU A 68 2.93 1.78 4.33
C LEU A 68 2.85 3.29 4.52
N HIS A 69 3.79 3.99 3.90
CA HIS A 69 3.89 5.43 3.94
C HIS A 69 3.32 5.98 2.63
N ILE A 70 2.19 6.68 2.73
CA ILE A 70 1.54 7.35 1.60
C ILE A 70 1.55 8.86 1.89
N PRO A 71 2.02 9.70 0.97
CA PRO A 71 1.86 11.14 1.08
C PRO A 71 0.38 11.54 1.24
N PRO A 72 0.02 12.44 2.19
CA PRO A 72 -1.37 12.85 2.42
C PRO A 72 -2.10 13.34 1.17
N ARG A 73 -1.38 14.00 0.24
CA ARG A 73 -1.93 14.46 -1.05
C ARG A 73 -2.50 13.34 -1.92
N LEU A 74 -1.99 12.10 -1.80
CA LEU A 74 -2.52 10.97 -2.55
C LEU A 74 -3.77 10.38 -1.89
N LEU A 75 -3.93 10.59 -0.57
CA LEU A 75 -5.06 10.13 0.23
C LEU A 75 -6.28 11.06 0.15
N MET A 76 -6.09 12.26 -0.41
CA MET A 76 -7.14 13.23 -0.68
C MET A 76 -7.52 13.13 -2.16
N ARG A 77 -8.68 12.55 -2.47
CA ARG A 77 -9.26 12.67 -3.81
C ARG A 77 -9.61 14.15 -4.02
N THR A 78 -8.94 14.83 -4.95
CA THR A 78 -9.36 16.12 -5.51
C THR A 78 -10.54 15.91 -6.45
#